data_AF-A0A9P5XX91-F1
#
_entry.id   AF-A0A9P5XX91-F1
#
_cell.length_a   1.000
_cell.length_b   1.000
_cell.length_c   1.000
_cell.angle_alpha   90.00
_cell.angle_beta   90.00
_cell.angle_gamma   90.00
#
_symmetry.space_group_name_H-M   'P 1'
#
loop_
_entity.id
_entity.type
_entity.pdbx_description
1 polymer ?
#
loop_
_entity_poly.entity_id
_entity_poly.type
_entity_poly.pdbx_seq_one_letter_code
_entity_poly.pdbx_strand_id
1 'polypeptide(L)'
;MAVHLQNSLQSLSTIVPYPELPPELVHNIFHYAARRSTPFCLVLCQVSRWTRELALPHLYSTVIIKNHSASSDYIKYLGKYYFKFLQHDFQPTTALRSLWIAAVSDRVVSIFGKCDNVVHLALHADNIFWLVHASSSEWKVLSHEVITRKQDLHITVIDGKNWALTQFINVDPTLTTPLFSKISHLRLAKTKDYETDLTISHFTRLTHLAVPFYLPSHDLSALERTLAHKSLECLVVVIYVDLVTAEDRLRVDNWFKDKWVTGKRVSIVESTSKGIQEEWEEEVRGGKNIWSGGVRSTL
;
A
#
# COMPACT_ATOMS: atom_id res chain seq x y z
N MET A 1 13.01 24.56 70.83
CA MET A 1 11.94 24.74 69.83
C MET A 1 12.33 24.09 68.49
N ALA A 2 12.74 22.80 68.50
CA ALA A 2 13.28 22.10 67.33
C ALA A 2 13.20 20.57 67.48
N VAL A 3 12.06 20.02 67.89
CA VAL A 3 11.87 18.55 68.06
C VAL A 3 10.59 18.04 67.40
N HIS A 4 9.77 18.89 66.77
CA HIS A 4 8.44 18.49 66.30
C HIS A 4 8.26 18.26 64.78
N LEU A 5 9.33 18.23 63.99
CA LEU A 5 9.24 18.10 62.51
C LEU A 5 9.80 16.80 61.92
N GLN A 6 10.20 15.81 62.73
CA GLN A 6 10.81 14.56 62.22
C GLN A 6 9.85 13.35 62.11
N ASN A 7 8.61 13.44 62.60
CA ASN A 7 7.68 12.31 62.59
C ASN A 7 6.66 12.31 61.43
N SER A 8 6.75 13.25 60.48
CA SER A 8 5.76 13.38 59.40
C SER A 8 6.22 12.86 58.02
N LEU A 9 7.38 12.19 57.92
CA LEU A 9 7.91 11.65 56.66
C LEU A 9 7.96 10.10 56.59
N GLN A 10 7.50 9.39 57.62
CA GLN A 10 7.51 7.92 57.62
C GLN A 10 6.26 7.24 57.03
N SER A 11 5.30 7.99 56.47
CA SER A 11 4.12 7.43 55.81
C SER A 11 4.13 7.60 54.28
N LEU A 12 5.31 7.75 53.66
CA LEU A 12 5.43 7.69 52.21
C LEU A 12 5.30 6.23 51.76
N SER A 13 4.02 5.85 51.57
CA SER A 13 3.54 4.96 50.53
C SER A 13 4.45 3.76 50.25
N THR A 14 4.12 2.62 50.86
CA THR A 14 4.38 1.31 50.27
C THR A 14 3.78 1.32 48.86
N ILE A 15 4.59 1.69 47.87
CA ILE A 15 4.23 1.57 46.46
C ILE A 15 4.04 0.07 46.26
N VAL A 16 2.79 -0.34 46.19
CA VAL A 16 2.45 -1.70 45.80
C VAL A 16 3.05 -1.87 44.41
N PRO A 17 4.01 -2.80 44.21
CA PRO A 17 4.56 -3.02 42.89
C PRO A 17 3.38 -3.35 41.98
N TYR A 18 3.25 -2.61 40.88
CA TYR A 18 2.26 -2.92 39.86
C TYR A 18 2.39 -4.41 39.53
N PRO A 19 1.29 -5.16 39.46
CA PRO A 19 1.36 -6.56 39.05
C PRO A 19 2.11 -6.60 37.72
N GLU A 20 3.18 -7.41 37.67
CA GLU A 20 4.02 -7.51 36.49
C GLU A 20 3.14 -7.91 35.30
N LEU A 21 3.25 -7.17 34.20
CA LEU A 21 2.54 -7.50 32.97
C LEU A 21 3.07 -8.83 32.44
N PRO A 22 2.19 -9.80 32.11
CA PRO A 22 2.58 -11.03 31.44
C PRO A 22 3.44 -10.74 30.20
N PRO A 23 4.58 -11.42 29.99
CA PRO A 23 5.47 -11.18 28.86
C PRO A 23 4.79 -11.28 27.50
N GLU A 24 3.78 -12.14 27.37
CA GLU A 24 2.99 -12.32 26.15
C GLU A 24 2.19 -11.06 25.80
N LEU A 25 1.65 -10.37 26.82
CA LEU A 25 0.95 -9.11 26.62
C LEU A 25 1.92 -8.01 26.18
N VAL A 26 3.11 -7.94 26.78
CA VAL A 26 4.16 -7.00 26.36
C VAL A 26 4.55 -7.24 24.91
N HIS A 27 4.75 -8.51 24.52
CA HIS A 27 5.06 -8.89 23.15
C HIS A 27 3.95 -8.48 22.17
N ASN A 28 2.68 -8.71 22.51
CA ASN A 28 1.54 -8.33 21.68
C ASN A 28 1.41 -6.79 21.54
N ILE A 29 1.60 -6.06 22.64
CA ILE A 29 1.60 -4.59 22.63
C ILE A 29 2.70 -4.08 21.73
N PHE A 30 3.92 -4.60 21.87
CA PHE A 30 5.07 -4.18 21.06
C PHE A 30 4.88 -4.51 19.59
N HIS A 31 4.40 -5.72 19.27
CA HIS A 31 4.13 -6.12 17.90
C HIS A 31 3.04 -5.25 17.25
N TYR A 32 1.95 -4.98 17.96
CA TYR A 32 0.89 -4.09 17.48
C TYR A 32 1.38 -2.66 17.27
N ALA A 33 2.09 -2.09 18.25
CA ALA A 33 2.60 -0.73 18.18
C ALA A 33 3.70 -0.56 17.11
N ALA A 34 4.61 -1.53 16.98
CA ALA A 34 5.65 -1.56 15.95
C ALA A 34 5.04 -1.58 14.54
N ARG A 35 4.01 -2.40 14.34
CA ARG A 35 3.28 -2.44 13.06
C ARG A 35 2.69 -1.06 12.68
N ARG A 36 2.19 -0.31 13.66
CA ARG A 36 1.48 0.96 13.45
C ARG A 36 2.38 2.20 13.42
N SER A 37 3.55 2.17 14.07
CA SER A 37 4.34 3.37 14.32
C SER A 37 5.83 3.15 14.05
N THR A 38 6.34 3.77 12.98
CA THR A 38 7.79 3.81 12.68
C THR A 38 8.61 4.43 13.82
N PRO A 39 8.21 5.56 14.43
CA PRO A 39 8.93 6.09 15.59
C PRO A 39 9.02 5.09 16.74
N PHE A 40 7.95 4.34 16.99
CA PHE A 40 7.95 3.31 18.05
C PHE A 40 8.91 2.16 17.72
N CYS A 41 8.97 1.68 16.48
CA CYS A 41 9.97 0.70 16.05
C CYS A 41 11.39 1.20 16.31
N LEU A 42 11.69 2.46 15.98
CA LEU A 42 13.01 3.05 16.18
C LEU A 42 13.40 3.09 17.65
N VAL A 43 12.46 3.45 18.54
CA VAL A 43 12.67 3.39 19.99
C VAL A 43 12.93 1.96 20.43
N LEU A 44 12.09 0.99 20.03
CA LEU A 44 12.28 -0.42 20.39
C LEU A 44 13.64 -0.96 19.94
N CYS A 45 14.13 -0.55 18.78
CA CYS A 45 15.45 -0.92 18.28
C CYS A 45 16.62 -0.44 19.17
N GLN A 46 16.40 0.57 20.01
CA GLN A 46 17.40 1.15 20.92
C GLN A 46 17.32 0.58 22.34
N VAL A 47 16.21 -0.04 22.74
CA VAL A 47 16.00 -0.53 24.12
C VAL A 47 16.84 -1.78 24.43
N SER A 48 16.70 -2.83 23.62
CA SER A 48 17.35 -4.12 23.86
C SER A 48 17.51 -4.91 22.56
N ARG A 49 18.29 -6.01 22.60
CA ARG A 49 18.44 -6.92 21.45
C ARG A 49 17.12 -7.57 21.04
N TRP A 50 16.35 -8.09 22.00
CA TRP A 50 15.07 -8.76 21.73
C TRP A 50 14.03 -7.79 21.14
N THR A 51 13.88 -6.59 21.71
CA THR A 51 12.95 -5.58 21.16
C THR A 51 13.35 -5.14 19.75
N ARG A 52 14.65 -5.07 19.46
CA ARG A 52 15.17 -4.78 18.12
C ARG A 52 14.83 -5.90 17.14
N GLU A 53 15.04 -7.16 17.51
CA GLU A 53 14.67 -8.31 16.66
C GLU A 53 13.17 -8.35 16.34
N LEU A 54 12.33 -7.96 17.30
CA LEU A 54 10.89 -7.78 17.08
C LEU A 54 10.57 -6.59 16.14
N ALA A 55 11.22 -5.44 16.34
CA ALA A 55 10.88 -4.21 15.63
C ALA A 55 11.42 -4.14 14.19
N LEU A 56 12.58 -4.75 13.91
CA LEU A 56 13.25 -4.68 12.61
C LEU A 56 12.34 -5.15 11.45
N PRO A 57 11.66 -6.31 11.50
CA PRO A 57 10.74 -6.73 10.45
C PRO A 57 9.66 -5.67 10.14
N HIS A 58 9.10 -5.03 11.16
CA HIS A 58 8.09 -3.99 10.98
C HIS A 58 8.68 -2.70 10.40
N LEU A 59 9.87 -2.30 10.85
CA LEU A 59 10.57 -1.11 10.36
C LEU A 59 10.89 -1.20 8.87
N TYR A 60 11.32 -2.38 8.39
CA TYR A 60 11.67 -2.61 6.99
C TYR A 60 10.51 -3.10 6.12
N SER A 61 9.35 -3.40 6.72
CA SER A 61 8.18 -3.90 5.98
C SER A 61 7.64 -2.92 4.96
N THR A 62 7.77 -1.61 5.23
CA THR A 62 7.22 -0.53 4.41
C THR A 62 8.32 0.48 4.10
N VAL A 63 8.57 0.73 2.80
CA VAL A 63 9.59 1.69 2.35
C VAL A 63 8.97 2.75 1.45
N ILE A 64 9.39 4.00 1.65
CA ILE A 64 8.88 5.18 0.92
C ILE A 64 10.04 5.92 0.29
N ILE A 65 10.02 5.99 -1.04
CA ILE A 65 11.05 6.60 -1.87
C ILE A 65 10.44 7.76 -2.65
N LYS A 66 10.68 8.99 -2.18
CA LYS A 66 10.06 10.20 -2.74
C LYS A 66 10.81 10.79 -3.93
N ASN A 67 12.12 10.54 -4.06
CA ASN A 67 12.96 11.17 -5.08
C ASN A 67 14.08 10.23 -5.57
N HIS A 68 14.76 10.62 -6.64
CA HIS A 68 15.82 9.82 -7.27
C HIS A 68 17.04 9.62 -6.37
N SER A 69 17.38 10.59 -5.50
CA SER A 69 18.50 10.42 -4.55
C SER A 69 18.20 9.28 -3.58
N ALA A 70 17.03 9.31 -2.94
CA ALA A 70 16.57 8.25 -2.03
C ALA A 70 16.51 6.88 -2.73
N SER A 71 16.12 6.84 -4.01
CA SER A 71 16.16 5.60 -4.80
C SER A 71 17.58 5.09 -5.00
N SER A 72 18.55 5.98 -5.28
CA SER A 72 19.98 5.63 -5.40
C SER A 72 20.50 5.02 -4.11
N ASP A 73 20.22 5.71 -2.99
CA ASP A 73 20.74 5.35 -1.68
C ASP A 73 20.12 4.05 -1.19
N TYR A 74 18.82 3.84 -1.46
CA TYR A 74 18.16 2.59 -1.16
C TYR A 74 18.73 1.41 -1.97
N ILE A 75 19.05 1.59 -3.25
CA ILE A 75 19.70 0.52 -4.04
C ILE A 75 21.09 0.18 -3.51
N LYS A 76 21.88 1.20 -3.15
CA LYS A 76 23.20 0.99 -2.52
C LYS A 76 23.03 0.20 -1.22
N TYR A 77 22.04 0.56 -0.41
CA TYR A 77 21.69 -0.13 0.83
C TYR A 77 21.29 -1.59 0.61
N LEU A 78 20.49 -1.90 -0.43
CA LEU A 78 20.16 -3.28 -0.82
C LEU A 78 21.35 -4.05 -1.40
N GLY A 79 22.53 -3.42 -1.56
CA GLY A 79 23.76 -4.09 -1.95
C GLY A 79 24.38 -4.87 -0.79
N LYS A 80 24.98 -6.04 -1.09
CA LYS A 80 25.54 -6.98 -0.10
C LYS A 80 26.60 -6.38 0.86
N TYR A 81 27.18 -5.22 0.53
CA TYR A 81 28.29 -4.63 1.29
C TYR A 81 27.88 -3.96 2.61
N TYR A 82 26.67 -3.42 2.71
CA TYR A 82 26.25 -2.71 3.93
C TYR A 82 25.79 -3.63 5.07
N PHE A 83 25.45 -4.90 4.77
CA PHE A 83 24.89 -5.83 5.76
C PHE A 83 25.90 -6.62 6.58
N LYS A 84 27.19 -6.54 6.29
CA LYS A 84 28.20 -7.25 7.09
C LYS A 84 28.28 -6.77 8.55
N PHE A 85 27.70 -5.61 8.86
CA PHE A 85 27.74 -4.99 10.19
C PHE A 85 26.40 -4.99 10.94
N LEU A 86 25.30 -5.33 10.26
CA LEU A 86 23.97 -5.41 10.86
C LEU A 86 23.70 -6.89 11.14
N GLN A 87 23.40 -7.22 12.41
CA GLN A 87 23.07 -8.56 12.95
C GLN A 87 23.02 -9.71 11.93
N HIS A 88 23.85 -10.75 12.15
CA HIS A 88 24.05 -11.88 11.23
C HIS A 88 22.77 -12.53 10.64
N ASP A 89 21.62 -12.39 11.29
CA ASP A 89 20.41 -13.13 10.96
C ASP A 89 19.29 -12.30 10.28
N PHE A 90 19.42 -10.96 10.17
CA PHE A 90 18.37 -10.12 9.58
C PHE A 90 18.66 -9.70 8.14
N GLN A 91 17.73 -10.01 7.22
CA GLN A 91 17.82 -9.63 5.80
C GLN A 91 16.67 -8.68 5.41
N PRO A 92 16.92 -7.37 5.24
CA PRO A 92 15.85 -6.41 4.94
C PRO A 92 15.07 -6.69 3.66
N THR A 93 15.72 -7.24 2.64
CA THR A 93 15.08 -7.64 1.37
C THR A 93 13.94 -8.63 1.57
N THR A 94 14.05 -9.49 2.59
CA THR A 94 13.02 -10.47 2.95
C THR A 94 11.92 -9.86 3.82
N ALA A 95 12.20 -8.77 4.54
CA ALA A 95 11.22 -8.09 5.37
C ALA A 95 10.31 -7.16 4.56
N LEU A 96 10.79 -6.61 3.44
CA LEU A 96 10.03 -5.66 2.61
C LEU A 96 8.76 -6.30 2.02
N ARG A 97 7.62 -5.70 2.31
CA ARG A 97 6.29 -6.10 1.79
C ARG A 97 5.58 -4.99 1.03
N SER A 98 5.85 -3.73 1.38
CA SER A 98 5.13 -2.57 0.88
C SER A 98 6.12 -1.51 0.42
N LEU A 99 5.96 -1.05 -0.82
CA LEU A 99 6.92 -0.13 -1.44
C LEU A 99 6.19 1.01 -2.15
N TRP A 100 6.46 2.23 -1.71
CA TRP A 100 6.01 3.46 -2.34
C TRP A 100 7.18 4.11 -3.07
N ILE A 101 7.09 4.28 -4.39
CA ILE A 101 8.09 4.99 -5.20
C ILE A 101 7.41 6.07 -6.03
N ALA A 102 7.54 7.32 -5.61
CA ALA A 102 7.04 8.48 -6.35
C ALA A 102 7.97 8.87 -7.51
N ALA A 103 9.28 8.64 -7.37
CA ALA A 103 10.26 8.97 -8.41
C ALA A 103 10.19 7.98 -9.58
N VAL A 104 10.10 8.49 -10.81
CA VAL A 104 10.10 7.67 -12.03
C VAL A 104 11.53 7.21 -12.33
N SER A 105 11.82 5.92 -12.23
CA SER A 105 13.14 5.36 -12.53
C SER A 105 13.08 3.86 -12.77
N ASP A 106 13.84 3.40 -13.75
CA ASP A 106 14.18 1.99 -14.04
C ASP A 106 14.68 1.20 -12.81
N ARG A 107 15.24 1.90 -11.82
CA ARG A 107 15.63 1.37 -10.51
C ARG A 107 14.54 0.60 -9.77
N VAL A 108 13.26 0.89 -10.06
CA VAL A 108 12.13 0.10 -9.56
C VAL A 108 12.30 -1.40 -9.87
N VAL A 109 12.83 -1.74 -11.05
CA VAL A 109 13.10 -3.12 -11.49
C VAL A 109 14.12 -3.80 -10.57
N SER A 110 15.22 -3.10 -10.27
CA SER A 110 16.26 -3.61 -9.38
C SER A 110 15.78 -3.79 -7.95
N ILE A 111 14.97 -2.86 -7.43
CA ILE A 111 14.40 -2.95 -6.08
C ILE A 111 13.42 -4.12 -6.01
N PHE A 112 12.48 -4.20 -6.96
CA PHE A 112 11.47 -5.26 -7.02
C PHE A 112 12.10 -6.65 -7.19
N GLY A 113 13.13 -6.77 -8.03
CA GLY A 113 13.86 -8.01 -8.27
C GLY A 113 14.61 -8.53 -7.03
N LYS A 114 15.05 -7.65 -6.13
CA LYS A 114 15.75 -8.05 -4.91
C LYS A 114 14.84 -8.37 -3.72
N CYS A 115 13.57 -7.98 -3.76
CA CYS A 115 12.67 -8.05 -2.61
C CYS A 115 11.55 -9.06 -2.86
N ASP A 116 11.70 -10.27 -2.34
CA ASP A 116 10.85 -11.42 -2.69
C ASP A 116 9.45 -11.41 -2.09
N ASN A 117 9.24 -10.65 -1.01
CA ASN A 117 8.00 -10.62 -0.27
C ASN A 117 7.14 -9.38 -0.55
N VAL A 118 7.46 -8.61 -1.60
CA VAL A 118 6.67 -7.44 -1.99
C VAL A 118 5.28 -7.88 -2.45
N VAL A 119 4.26 -7.25 -1.85
CA VAL A 119 2.83 -7.45 -2.09
C VAL A 119 2.19 -6.12 -2.49
N HIS A 120 2.50 -5.04 -1.77
CA HIS A 120 1.91 -3.73 -2.01
C HIS A 120 2.91 -2.82 -2.73
N LEU A 121 2.50 -2.28 -3.87
CA LEU A 121 3.27 -1.35 -4.68
C LEU A 121 2.47 -0.07 -4.86
N ALA A 122 3.06 1.08 -4.56
CA ALA A 122 2.53 2.38 -4.96
C ALA A 122 3.54 3.05 -5.88
N LEU A 123 3.19 3.20 -7.17
CA LEU A 123 4.12 3.56 -8.23
C LEU A 123 3.51 4.57 -9.19
N HIS A 124 4.35 5.40 -9.82
CA HIS A 124 3.99 6.10 -11.04
C HIS A 124 3.71 5.10 -12.18
N ALA A 125 2.82 5.44 -13.13
CA ALA A 125 2.49 4.57 -14.28
C ALA A 125 3.74 4.15 -15.07
N ASP A 126 4.68 5.07 -15.28
CA ASP A 126 5.96 4.78 -15.96
C ASP A 126 6.82 3.74 -15.22
N ASN A 127 6.77 3.69 -13.88
CA ASN A 127 7.46 2.64 -13.12
C ASN A 127 6.80 1.28 -13.32
N ILE A 128 5.47 1.24 -13.46
CA ILE A 128 4.75 0.00 -13.80
C ILE A 128 5.13 -0.43 -15.22
N PHE A 129 5.22 0.51 -16.17
CA PHE A 129 5.73 0.25 -17.51
C PHE A 129 7.11 -0.42 -17.46
N TRP A 130 8.06 0.11 -16.68
CA TRP A 130 9.38 -0.50 -16.52
C TRP A 130 9.32 -1.93 -15.96
N LEU A 131 8.44 -2.21 -15.00
CA LEU A 131 8.26 -3.56 -14.45
C LEU A 131 7.63 -4.52 -15.46
N VAL A 132 6.62 -4.08 -16.20
CA VAL A 132 5.97 -4.84 -17.28
C VAL A 132 6.98 -5.18 -18.36
N HIS A 133 7.79 -4.19 -18.78
CA HIS A 133 8.81 -4.37 -19.79
C HIS A 133 9.94 -5.30 -19.31
N ALA A 134 10.40 -5.15 -18.07
CA ALA A 134 11.46 -6.00 -17.50
C ALA A 134 11.01 -7.45 -17.22
N SER A 135 9.71 -7.71 -17.25
CA SER A 135 9.11 -9.04 -17.10
C SER A 135 8.65 -9.66 -18.43
N SER A 136 8.73 -8.93 -19.54
CA SER A 136 8.44 -9.46 -20.88
C SER A 136 9.63 -10.26 -21.43
N SER A 137 9.40 -11.03 -22.49
CA SER A 137 10.41 -11.93 -23.05
C SER A 137 11.61 -11.23 -23.70
N GLU A 138 11.43 -10.01 -24.20
CA GLU A 138 12.44 -9.28 -24.95
C GLU A 138 13.54 -8.70 -24.05
N TRP A 139 13.18 -8.28 -22.82
CA TRP A 139 14.07 -7.58 -21.89
C TRP A 139 14.02 -8.23 -20.51
N LYS A 140 14.18 -9.57 -20.47
CA LYS A 140 14.18 -10.36 -19.22
C LYS A 140 15.31 -9.93 -18.28
N VAL A 141 15.10 -8.83 -17.57
CA VAL A 141 15.95 -8.33 -16.50
C VAL A 141 15.52 -8.94 -15.17
N LEU A 142 14.21 -9.18 -14.99
CA LEU A 142 13.70 -9.90 -13.83
C LEU A 142 13.87 -11.40 -14.01
N SER A 143 14.32 -12.08 -12.96
CA SER A 143 14.49 -13.53 -12.99
C SER A 143 13.14 -14.25 -13.05
N HIS A 144 13.15 -15.50 -13.49
CA HIS A 144 11.92 -16.29 -13.59
C HIS A 144 11.27 -16.50 -12.22
N GLU A 145 12.06 -16.66 -11.16
CA GLU A 145 11.60 -16.80 -9.78
C GLU A 145 10.85 -15.56 -9.33
N VAL A 146 11.37 -14.36 -9.64
CA VAL A 146 10.73 -13.08 -9.32
C VAL A 146 9.36 -12.95 -10.00
N ILE A 147 9.28 -13.38 -11.25
CA ILE A 147 8.07 -13.28 -12.06
C ILE A 147 7.02 -14.31 -11.62
N THR A 148 7.45 -15.51 -11.22
CA THR A 148 6.57 -16.63 -10.86
C THR A 148 6.19 -16.68 -9.39
N ARG A 149 6.64 -15.71 -8.59
CA ARG A 149 6.23 -15.47 -7.19
C ARG A 149 4.75 -15.75 -6.98
N LYS A 150 4.41 -16.51 -5.93
CA LYS A 150 3.04 -16.99 -5.71
C LYS A 150 2.08 -15.90 -5.26
N GLN A 151 2.58 -14.87 -4.59
CA GLN A 151 1.74 -13.82 -4.04
C GLN A 151 1.11 -12.95 -5.13
N ASP A 152 -0.05 -12.40 -4.79
CA ASP A 152 -0.70 -11.39 -5.59
C ASP A 152 -0.17 -10.00 -5.28
N LEU A 153 -0.26 -9.13 -6.27
CA LEU A 153 0.17 -7.75 -6.20
C LEU A 153 -1.03 -6.82 -6.04
N HIS A 154 -0.87 -5.89 -5.10
CA HIS A 154 -1.77 -4.79 -4.83
C HIS A 154 -1.08 -3.51 -5.31
N ILE A 155 -1.55 -2.97 -6.44
CA ILE A 155 -0.93 -1.81 -7.07
C ILE A 155 -1.76 -0.57 -6.82
N THR A 156 -1.11 0.50 -6.36
CA THR A 156 -1.62 1.87 -6.34
C THR A 156 -0.87 2.68 -7.39
N VAL A 157 -1.59 3.21 -8.38
CA VAL A 157 -1.02 4.08 -9.41
C VAL A 157 -1.08 5.52 -8.92
N ILE A 158 0.07 6.08 -8.53
CA ILE A 158 0.19 7.41 -7.90
C ILE A 158 -0.15 8.53 -8.89
N ASP A 159 0.39 8.42 -10.10
CA ASP A 159 0.18 9.39 -11.18
C ASP A 159 0.62 8.75 -12.50
N GLY A 160 0.25 9.39 -13.61
CA GLY A 160 0.68 9.05 -14.95
C GLY A 160 -0.46 8.78 -15.92
N LYS A 161 -0.17 8.99 -17.20
CA LYS A 161 -1.08 8.61 -18.29
C LYS A 161 -0.87 7.14 -18.61
N ASN A 162 -1.86 6.52 -19.27
CA ASN A 162 -1.75 5.17 -19.83
C ASN A 162 -1.38 4.10 -18.79
N TRP A 163 -1.88 4.21 -17.55
CA TRP A 163 -1.63 3.22 -16.50
C TRP A 163 -2.12 1.81 -16.85
N ALA A 164 -3.15 1.72 -17.71
CA ALA A 164 -3.66 0.44 -18.22
C ALA A 164 -2.75 -0.16 -19.30
N LEU A 165 -1.69 0.55 -19.73
CA LEU A 165 -0.64 0.02 -20.59
C LEU A 165 -1.16 -0.71 -21.84
N THR A 166 -2.22 -0.16 -22.45
CA THR A 166 -2.97 -0.78 -23.55
C THR A 166 -2.11 -1.09 -24.78
N GLN A 167 -0.96 -0.42 -24.92
CA GLN A 167 0.01 -0.74 -25.96
C GLN A 167 0.50 -2.21 -25.91
N PHE A 168 0.56 -2.84 -24.74
CA PHE A 168 0.97 -4.25 -24.60
C PHE A 168 -0.14 -5.25 -24.97
N ILE A 169 -1.36 -4.77 -25.19
CA ILE A 169 -2.50 -5.59 -25.62
C ILE A 169 -2.66 -5.49 -27.13
N ASN A 170 -2.60 -4.27 -27.65
CA ASN A 170 -3.04 -3.97 -29.02
C ASN A 170 -1.93 -4.12 -30.06
N VAL A 171 -0.67 -3.97 -29.66
CA VAL A 171 0.44 -3.92 -30.62
C VAL A 171 1.05 -5.30 -30.84
N ASP A 172 1.23 -6.09 -29.78
CA ASP A 172 1.90 -7.38 -29.89
C ASP A 172 1.46 -8.38 -28.78
N PRO A 173 0.68 -9.41 -29.11
CA PRO A 173 0.29 -10.47 -28.17
C PRO A 173 1.45 -11.24 -27.57
N THR A 174 2.64 -11.19 -28.17
CA THR A 174 3.85 -11.83 -27.63
C THR A 174 4.45 -11.06 -26.46
N LEU A 175 4.10 -9.78 -26.30
CA LEU A 175 4.52 -8.94 -25.18
C LEU A 175 3.68 -9.13 -23.92
N THR A 176 2.81 -10.15 -23.88
CA THR A 176 2.03 -10.46 -22.67
C THR A 176 2.96 -10.76 -21.51
N THR A 177 3.02 -9.85 -20.55
CA THR A 177 3.78 -10.09 -19.33
C THR A 177 2.98 -10.93 -18.34
N PRO A 178 3.61 -11.93 -17.71
CA PRO A 178 3.02 -12.64 -16.57
C PRO A 178 2.70 -11.72 -15.38
N LEU A 179 3.29 -10.52 -15.30
CA LEU A 179 3.05 -9.58 -14.21
C LEU A 179 1.58 -9.15 -14.13
N PHE A 180 0.88 -9.00 -15.26
CA PHE A 180 -0.53 -8.62 -15.26
C PHE A 180 -1.43 -9.65 -14.57
N SER A 181 -1.10 -10.94 -14.72
CA SER A 181 -1.81 -12.03 -14.03
C SER A 181 -1.56 -12.07 -12.52
N LYS A 182 -0.59 -11.30 -12.01
CA LYS A 182 -0.33 -11.20 -10.56
C LYS A 182 -1.11 -10.07 -9.89
N ILE A 183 -1.65 -9.13 -10.66
CA ILE A 183 -2.34 -7.97 -10.10
C ILE A 183 -3.77 -8.37 -9.74
N SER A 184 -4.05 -8.42 -8.44
CA SER A 184 -5.38 -8.73 -7.90
C SER A 184 -6.13 -7.48 -7.43
N HIS A 185 -5.40 -6.47 -6.96
CA HIS A 185 -5.97 -5.20 -6.51
C HIS A 185 -5.29 -4.05 -7.25
N LEU A 186 -6.10 -3.14 -7.78
CA LEU A 186 -5.61 -1.95 -8.45
C LEU A 186 -6.34 -0.72 -7.93
N ARG A 187 -5.59 0.27 -7.44
CA ARG A 187 -6.09 1.56 -6.99
C ARG A 187 -5.50 2.66 -7.84
N LEU A 188 -6.34 3.54 -8.38
CA LEU A 188 -5.89 4.69 -9.15
C LEU A 188 -5.96 5.94 -8.26
N ALA A 189 -4.88 6.71 -8.20
CA ALA A 189 -4.87 7.99 -7.52
C ALA A 189 -5.49 9.09 -8.37
N LYS A 190 -5.21 9.04 -9.68
CA LYS A 190 -5.66 10.01 -10.69
C LYS A 190 -6.00 9.27 -11.98
N THR A 191 -6.96 9.79 -12.71
CA THR A 191 -7.28 9.34 -14.08
C THR A 191 -7.93 10.48 -14.83
N LYS A 192 -7.60 10.61 -16.12
CA LYS A 192 -8.12 11.71 -16.93
C LYS A 192 -9.57 11.47 -17.30
N ASP A 193 -9.82 10.28 -17.82
CA ASP A 193 -11.12 9.85 -18.30
C ASP A 193 -11.24 8.33 -18.13
N TYR A 194 -12.46 7.89 -17.82
CA TYR A 194 -12.78 6.48 -17.66
C TYR A 194 -12.84 5.75 -19.00
N GLU A 195 -13.28 6.40 -20.09
CA GLU A 195 -13.47 5.69 -21.36
C GLU A 195 -12.15 5.26 -22.00
N THR A 196 -11.15 6.15 -22.01
CA THR A 196 -9.85 5.88 -22.62
C THR A 196 -8.95 5.03 -21.73
N ASP A 197 -9.07 5.19 -20.41
CA ASP A 197 -8.06 4.66 -19.49
C ASP A 197 -8.45 3.29 -18.90
N LEU A 198 -9.73 2.87 -18.89
CA LEU A 198 -10.17 1.65 -18.18
C LEU A 198 -10.21 0.37 -19.04
N THR A 199 -9.23 0.19 -19.93
CA THR A 199 -9.10 -1.09 -20.66
C THR A 199 -8.36 -2.11 -19.81
N ILE A 200 -9.10 -2.85 -18.97
CA ILE A 200 -8.54 -3.75 -17.95
C ILE A 200 -8.54 -5.24 -18.31
N SER A 201 -8.91 -5.61 -19.53
CA SER A 201 -9.11 -7.02 -19.95
C SER A 201 -7.90 -7.94 -19.78
N HIS A 202 -6.69 -7.38 -19.75
CA HIS A 202 -5.44 -8.10 -19.60
C HIS A 202 -5.08 -8.42 -18.14
N PHE A 203 -5.73 -7.78 -17.16
CA PHE A 203 -5.55 -8.10 -15.74
C PHE A 203 -6.43 -9.29 -15.36
N THR A 204 -6.07 -10.49 -15.80
CA THR A 204 -6.90 -11.71 -15.70
C THR A 204 -7.26 -12.14 -14.28
N ARG A 205 -6.55 -11.64 -13.26
CA ARG A 205 -6.79 -11.92 -11.84
C ARG A 205 -7.22 -10.69 -11.03
N LEU A 206 -7.58 -9.59 -11.70
CA LEU A 206 -8.05 -8.37 -11.05
C LEU A 206 -9.41 -8.61 -10.40
N THR A 207 -9.42 -8.64 -9.07
CA THR A 207 -10.63 -8.83 -8.25
C THR A 207 -11.12 -7.50 -7.69
N HIS A 208 -10.23 -6.55 -7.41
CA HIS A 208 -10.60 -5.28 -6.80
C HIS A 208 -10.04 -4.11 -7.60
N LEU A 209 -10.90 -3.17 -7.97
CA LEU A 209 -10.51 -1.94 -8.64
C LEU A 209 -11.04 -0.74 -7.87
N ALA A 210 -10.18 0.22 -7.54
CA ALA A 210 -10.55 1.51 -6.99
C ALA A 210 -10.24 2.63 -7.98
N VAL A 211 -11.26 3.39 -8.36
CA VAL A 211 -11.15 4.52 -9.31
C VAL A 211 -11.50 5.83 -8.60
N PRO A 212 -10.74 6.91 -8.83
CA PRO A 212 -11.00 8.18 -8.19
C PRO A 212 -12.08 8.94 -8.98
N PHE A 213 -12.95 9.66 -8.28
CA PHE A 213 -13.96 10.53 -8.84
C PHE A 213 -13.76 11.95 -8.31
N TYR A 214 -13.40 12.85 -9.22
CA TYR A 214 -13.09 14.25 -8.89
C TYR A 214 -13.31 15.23 -10.04
N LEU A 215 -13.72 14.77 -11.23
CA LEU A 215 -14.05 15.63 -12.36
C LEU A 215 -15.52 15.47 -12.72
N PRO A 216 -16.24 16.56 -13.02
CA PRO A 216 -17.58 16.48 -13.60
C PRO A 216 -17.61 15.68 -14.90
N SER A 217 -16.51 15.65 -15.65
CA SER A 217 -16.35 14.88 -16.90
C SER A 217 -16.15 13.38 -16.71
N HIS A 218 -15.94 12.90 -15.48
CA HIS A 218 -15.86 11.46 -15.23
C HIS A 218 -17.22 10.81 -15.45
N ASP A 219 -17.36 10.13 -16.59
CA ASP A 219 -18.61 9.46 -16.96
C ASP A 219 -18.76 8.12 -16.24
N LEU A 220 -19.60 8.09 -15.21
CA LEU A 220 -19.92 6.88 -14.45
C LEU A 220 -20.51 5.75 -15.31
N SER A 221 -21.09 6.07 -16.47
CA SER A 221 -21.58 5.06 -17.42
C SER A 221 -20.43 4.23 -18.02
N ALA A 222 -19.25 4.84 -18.20
CA ALA A 222 -18.06 4.15 -18.70
C ALA A 222 -17.58 3.04 -17.75
N LEU A 223 -17.86 3.18 -16.44
CA LEU A 223 -17.55 2.16 -15.43
C LEU A 223 -18.39 0.88 -15.59
N GLU A 224 -19.49 0.92 -16.33
CA GLU A 224 -20.32 -0.27 -16.57
C GLU A 224 -19.59 -1.34 -17.36
N ARG A 225 -18.72 -0.93 -18.29
CA ARG A 225 -17.84 -1.86 -19.04
C ARG A 225 -16.87 -2.56 -18.11
N THR A 226 -16.31 -1.83 -17.15
CA THR A 226 -15.42 -2.36 -16.12
C THR A 226 -16.15 -3.38 -15.23
N LEU A 227 -17.40 -3.12 -14.86
CA LEU A 227 -18.22 -4.05 -14.08
C LEU A 227 -18.53 -5.37 -14.80
N ALA A 228 -18.39 -5.41 -16.13
CA ALA A 228 -18.53 -6.65 -16.90
C ALA A 228 -17.25 -7.52 -16.89
N HIS A 229 -16.17 -7.06 -16.26
CA HIS A 229 -14.92 -7.82 -16.18
C HIS A 229 -15.10 -9.08 -15.33
N LYS A 230 -14.82 -10.26 -15.91
CA LYS A 230 -15.20 -11.57 -15.34
C LYS A 230 -14.63 -11.84 -13.95
N SER A 231 -13.41 -11.40 -13.68
CA SER A 231 -12.77 -11.61 -12.36
C SER A 231 -13.07 -10.51 -11.35
N LEU A 232 -13.72 -9.42 -11.76
CA LEU A 232 -13.90 -8.27 -10.88
C LEU A 232 -14.97 -8.57 -9.83
N GLU A 233 -14.54 -8.53 -8.58
CA GLU A 233 -15.36 -8.77 -7.40
C GLU A 233 -15.74 -7.47 -6.68
N CYS A 234 -15.00 -6.38 -6.85
CA CYS A 234 -15.30 -5.14 -6.18
C CYS A 234 -14.85 -3.94 -7.02
N LEU A 235 -15.76 -3.00 -7.23
CA LEU A 235 -15.44 -1.67 -7.77
C LEU A 235 -15.65 -0.62 -6.68
N VAL A 236 -14.58 0.07 -6.28
CA VAL A 236 -14.62 1.17 -5.32
C VAL A 236 -14.52 2.49 -6.08
N VAL A 237 -15.51 3.36 -5.91
CA VAL A 237 -15.46 4.76 -6.36
C VAL A 237 -14.97 5.62 -5.20
N VAL A 238 -13.77 6.16 -5.34
CA VAL A 238 -13.14 7.01 -4.34
C VAL A 238 -13.46 8.47 -4.64
N ILE A 239 -14.36 9.07 -3.86
CA ILE A 239 -14.79 10.46 -4.02
C ILE A 239 -13.79 11.37 -3.30
N TYR A 240 -13.12 12.26 -4.04
CA TYR A 240 -12.27 13.28 -3.44
C TYR A 240 -13.12 14.48 -3.01
N VAL A 241 -13.48 14.51 -1.72
CA VAL A 241 -14.43 15.47 -1.15
C VAL A 241 -13.97 16.92 -1.24
N ASP A 242 -12.66 17.15 -1.41
CA ASP A 242 -12.05 18.47 -1.59
C ASP A 242 -12.09 18.96 -3.05
N LEU A 243 -12.50 18.12 -4.01
CA LEU A 243 -12.53 18.43 -5.44
C LEU A 243 -13.92 18.32 -6.08
N VAL A 244 -14.90 17.72 -5.39
CA VAL A 244 -16.26 17.54 -5.93
C VAL A 244 -17.25 18.53 -5.31
N THR A 245 -18.26 18.92 -6.09
CA THR A 245 -19.38 19.70 -5.56
C THR A 245 -20.43 18.79 -4.91
N ALA A 246 -21.40 19.39 -4.20
CA ALA A 246 -22.55 18.65 -3.68
C ALA A 246 -23.43 18.03 -4.79
N GLU A 247 -23.50 18.68 -5.96
CA GLU A 247 -24.23 18.16 -7.12
C GLU A 247 -23.52 16.93 -7.71
N ASP A 248 -22.20 17.00 -7.87
CA ASP A 248 -21.39 15.86 -8.30
C ASP A 248 -21.53 14.68 -7.33
N ARG A 249 -21.56 14.96 -6.02
CA ARG A 249 -21.76 13.95 -5.01
C ARG A 249 -23.13 13.29 -5.15
N LEU A 250 -24.20 14.08 -5.28
CA LEU A 250 -25.55 13.57 -5.48
C LEU A 250 -25.64 12.68 -6.74
N ARG A 251 -24.93 13.05 -7.81
CA ARG A 251 -24.82 12.26 -9.03
C ARG A 251 -24.20 10.89 -8.78
N VAL A 252 -23.09 10.82 -8.04
CA VAL A 252 -22.43 9.54 -7.68
C VAL A 252 -23.32 8.70 -6.77
N ASP A 253 -23.96 9.31 -5.78
CA ASP A 253 -24.86 8.61 -4.86
C ASP A 253 -26.08 8.02 -5.60
N ASN A 254 -26.66 8.76 -6.55
CA ASN A 254 -27.77 8.27 -7.37
C ASN A 254 -27.33 7.11 -8.28
N TRP A 255 -26.18 7.23 -8.94
CA TRP A 255 -25.61 6.14 -9.74
C TRP A 255 -25.33 4.90 -8.88
N PHE A 256 -24.78 5.08 -7.67
CA PHE A 256 -24.52 3.98 -6.76
C PHE A 256 -25.80 3.29 -6.29
N LYS A 257 -26.85 4.04 -5.96
CA LYS A 257 -28.15 3.47 -5.58
C LYS A 257 -28.72 2.61 -6.72
N ASP A 258 -28.65 3.09 -7.96
CA ASP A 258 -29.04 2.33 -9.16
C ASP A 258 -28.25 1.01 -9.25
N LYS A 259 -26.91 1.07 -9.15
CA LYS A 259 -26.06 -0.14 -9.26
C LYS A 259 -26.20 -1.11 -8.09
N TRP A 260 -26.41 -0.59 -6.89
CA TRP A 260 -26.65 -1.40 -5.70
C TRP A 260 -27.92 -2.25 -5.84
N VAL A 261 -29.01 -1.67 -6.34
CA VAL A 261 -30.27 -2.41 -6.58
C VAL A 261 -30.07 -3.55 -7.58
N THR A 262 -29.18 -3.38 -8.56
CA THR A 262 -28.83 -4.44 -9.53
C THR A 262 -27.92 -5.54 -8.97
N GLY A 263 -27.61 -5.51 -7.66
CA GLY A 263 -26.75 -6.49 -7.01
C GLY A 263 -25.28 -6.41 -7.44
N LYS A 264 -24.87 -5.31 -8.06
CA LYS A 264 -23.48 -5.11 -8.50
C LYS A 264 -22.62 -4.71 -7.30
N ARG A 265 -21.41 -5.28 -7.23
CA ARG A 265 -20.46 -5.14 -6.12
C ARG A 265 -19.71 -3.81 -6.18
N VAL A 266 -20.45 -2.72 -6.10
CA VAL A 266 -19.92 -1.35 -6.08
C VAL A 266 -19.82 -0.89 -4.65
N SER A 267 -18.84 -0.05 -4.34
CA SER A 267 -18.69 0.63 -3.05
C SER A 267 -18.25 2.08 -3.27
N ILE A 268 -18.68 2.98 -2.41
CA ILE A 268 -18.21 4.37 -2.39
C ILE A 268 -17.36 4.57 -1.14
N VAL A 269 -16.23 5.26 -1.30
CA VAL A 269 -15.39 5.71 -0.19
C VAL A 269 -15.07 7.19 -0.39
N GLU A 270 -15.10 7.95 0.70
CA GLU A 270 -14.64 9.34 0.72
C GLU A 270 -13.15 9.41 1.08
N SER A 271 -12.43 10.30 0.41
CA SER A 271 -11.01 10.55 0.60
C SER A 271 -10.70 12.02 0.29
N THR A 272 -9.45 12.44 0.54
CA THR A 272 -8.95 13.76 0.13
C THR A 272 -7.86 13.60 -0.92
N SER A 273 -7.80 14.51 -1.89
CA SER A 273 -6.85 14.39 -3.01
C SER A 273 -5.36 14.37 -2.60
N LYS A 274 -5.04 14.95 -1.43
CA LYS A 274 -3.67 15.01 -0.89
C LYS A 274 -3.31 13.85 0.03
N GLY A 275 -4.31 13.14 0.55
CA GLY A 275 -4.16 12.14 1.62
C GLY A 275 -3.78 10.74 1.16
N ILE A 276 -3.57 10.51 -0.14
CA ILE A 276 -3.45 9.15 -0.68
C ILE A 276 -2.22 8.41 -0.14
N GLN A 277 -1.12 9.10 0.13
CA GLN A 277 0.06 8.46 0.72
C GLN A 277 -0.24 8.02 2.15
N GLU A 278 -0.80 8.90 2.98
CA GLU A 278 -1.16 8.56 4.36
C GLU A 278 -2.17 7.41 4.42
N GLU A 279 -3.20 7.43 3.57
CA GLU A 279 -4.20 6.36 3.49
C GLU A 279 -3.58 5.02 3.05
N TRP A 280 -2.68 5.05 2.07
CA TRP A 280 -1.96 3.85 1.64
C TRP A 280 -1.07 3.30 2.76
N GLU A 281 -0.34 4.16 3.47
CA GLU A 281 0.50 3.77 4.60
C GLU A 281 -0.34 3.16 5.73
N GLU A 282 -1.50 3.75 6.03
CA GLU A 282 -2.44 3.21 7.00
C GLU A 282 -2.91 1.82 6.59
N GLU A 283 -3.34 1.65 5.34
CA GLU A 283 -3.82 0.38 4.79
C GLU A 283 -2.76 -0.73 4.90
N VAL A 284 -1.53 -0.50 4.40
CA VAL A 284 -0.49 -1.53 4.39
C VAL A 284 0.05 -1.86 5.78
N ARG A 285 -0.13 -0.96 6.75
CA ARG A 285 0.14 -1.21 8.18
C ARG A 285 -1.02 -1.91 8.88
N GLY A 286 -2.06 -2.33 8.17
CA GLY A 286 -3.21 -3.03 8.71
C GLY A 286 -4.24 -2.13 9.40
N GLY A 287 -4.23 -0.84 9.05
CA GLY A 287 -5.28 0.09 9.45
C GLY A 287 -6.51 -0.01 8.58
N LYS A 288 -7.27 1.09 8.55
CA LYS A 288 -8.45 1.17 7.71
C LYS A 288 -8.02 0.99 6.26
N ASN A 289 -8.72 0.13 5.54
CA ASN A 289 -8.49 -0.07 4.11
C ASN A 289 -9.78 0.23 3.34
N ILE A 290 -9.63 0.68 2.09
CA ILE A 290 -10.79 1.07 1.27
C ILE A 290 -11.62 -0.14 0.80
N TRP A 291 -11.02 -1.32 0.79
CA TRP A 291 -11.62 -2.57 0.28
C TRP A 291 -12.67 -3.16 1.23
N SER A 292 -12.48 -3.01 2.54
CA SER A 292 -13.42 -3.50 3.57
C SER A 292 -14.55 -2.51 3.90
N GLY A 293 -14.50 -1.29 3.35
CA GLY A 293 -15.42 -0.20 3.67
C GLY A 293 -16.83 -0.32 3.09
N GLY A 294 -17.11 -1.31 2.25
CA GLY A 294 -18.31 -1.42 1.41
C GLY A 294 -19.67 -1.64 2.08
N VAL A 295 -19.80 -1.45 3.41
CA VAL A 295 -21.08 -1.64 4.13
C VAL A 295 -21.54 -0.35 4.86
N ARG A 296 -20.82 0.76 4.75
CA ARG A 296 -21.20 1.99 5.46
C ARG A 296 -21.61 3.13 4.53
N SER A 297 -22.88 3.11 4.14
CA SER A 297 -23.70 4.30 4.34
C SER A 297 -24.88 3.88 5.21
N THR A 298 -24.89 4.35 6.46
CA THR A 298 -26.13 4.53 7.21
C THR A 298 -27.07 5.34 6.31
N LEU A 299 -28.05 4.65 5.72
CA LEU A 299 -29.28 5.26 5.20
C LEU A 299 -29.94 6.09 6.31
#